data_AF-A0A126P547-F1
#
_entry.id   AF-A0A126P547-F1
#
_cell.length_a   1.000
_cell.length_b   1.000
_cell.length_c   1.000
_cell.angle_alpha   90.00
_cell.angle_beta   90.00
_cell.angle_gamma   90.00
#
_symmetry.space_group_name_H-M   'P 1'
#
loop_
_entity.id
_entity.type
_entity.pdbx_description
1 polymer ?
#
loop_
_entity_poly.entity_id
_entity_poly.type
_entity_poly.pdbx_seq_one_letter_code
_entity_poly.pdbx_strand_id
1 'polypeptide(L)'
;MQPAATAATVPQTASFTEKKYVPTLIFVSSLFMLWAIAITMGDVLNKHFQNVLHVSKANSGLVQFSIFGAYAVMGIPAGLFMKRFGYKNGVLLGLGLYAVGAFLFVPAANASSFGFFRGALFVLACGLATLEAVAHPFMAALGDQRTSDQRLNFAQSFNGLGAVVGPLLGSYFILGGSAAHVTGDLSSVKTMYTIIGSVILGIAVAFFFVRVPPLSNAHAAPAPAETEAGFYSGTAEVAPAAKGLLRHRHFVWAWVAQFLNVAAQGGTWAFFINYGVEKMHFSDKVAASYFALFMVLMMSGRFVGTFLMRFIAPPKLLATFALANIAMCLVVAQSWGWPSFVCLLLINFFFSIMFPTIFSLGIKDLGPQTPQASSVLVMAVAGGAFFPFLMGKIANHDIAAAYYLPIICYAFIFLFGARLYRVR
;
A
#
# COMPACT_ATOMS: atom_id res chain seq x y z
N MET A 1 -33.49 49.39 21.29
CA MET A 1 -33.28 47.94 21.51
C MET A 1 -32.84 47.32 20.19
N GLN A 2 -31.54 47.17 19.98
CA GLN A 2 -30.95 46.46 18.83
C GLN A 2 -30.48 45.08 19.31
N PRO A 3 -30.69 43.99 18.55
CA PRO A 3 -30.31 42.65 18.97
C PRO A 3 -28.80 42.43 18.80
N ALA A 4 -28.20 41.78 19.79
CA ALA A 4 -26.79 41.43 19.85
C ALA A 4 -26.41 40.48 18.70
N ALA A 5 -25.36 40.85 17.97
CA ALA A 5 -24.76 40.04 16.93
C ALA A 5 -24.18 38.74 17.53
N THR A 6 -24.64 37.61 17.00
CA THR A 6 -24.05 36.28 17.18
C THR A 6 -22.57 36.29 16.78
N ALA A 7 -21.68 36.14 17.76
CA ALA A 7 -20.26 35.96 17.53
C ALA A 7 -20.02 34.70 16.68
N ALA A 8 -19.55 34.90 15.45
CA ALA A 8 -19.13 33.83 14.56
C ALA A 8 -17.95 33.08 15.19
N THR A 9 -18.13 31.79 15.44
CA THR A 9 -17.08 30.86 15.84
C THR A 9 -16.05 30.75 14.72
N VAL A 10 -14.88 31.34 14.94
CA VAL A 10 -13.72 31.20 14.06
C VAL A 10 -13.38 29.70 13.95
N PRO A 11 -13.32 29.10 12.75
CA PRO A 11 -12.99 27.69 12.61
C PRO A 11 -11.54 27.47 13.02
N GLN A 12 -11.33 26.92 14.22
CA GLN A 12 -10.01 26.53 14.71
C GLN A 12 -9.36 25.58 13.68
N THR A 13 -8.20 25.99 13.16
CA THR A 13 -7.35 25.16 12.31
C THR A 13 -6.88 23.95 13.11
N ALA A 14 -7.43 22.77 12.81
CA ALA A 14 -7.06 21.52 13.46
C ALA A 14 -5.55 21.29 13.35
N SER A 15 -4.89 20.99 14.48
CA SER A 15 -3.46 20.75 14.49
C SER A 15 -3.13 19.40 13.81
N PHE A 16 -1.94 19.31 13.18
CA PHE A 16 -1.50 18.11 12.45
C PHE A 16 -1.54 16.85 13.34
N THR A 17 -1.18 16.99 14.63
CA THR A 17 -1.22 15.96 15.67
C THR A 17 -1.08 16.65 17.03
N GLU A 18 -1.80 16.23 18.07
CA GLU A 18 -1.55 16.75 19.42
C GLU A 18 -0.14 16.37 19.89
N LYS A 19 0.55 17.24 20.64
CA LYS A 19 1.93 16.99 21.13
C LYS A 19 2.09 15.65 21.86
N LYS A 20 1.00 15.10 22.41
CA LYS A 20 0.92 13.79 23.07
C LYS A 20 1.10 12.59 22.13
N TYR A 21 0.74 12.71 20.85
CA TYR A 21 0.80 11.60 19.87
C TYR A 21 2.01 11.64 18.94
N VAL A 22 2.82 12.71 18.98
CA VAL A 22 4.03 12.86 18.15
C VAL A 22 5.04 11.70 18.34
N PRO A 23 5.33 11.21 19.56
CA PRO A 23 6.21 10.04 19.73
C PRO A 23 5.65 8.78 19.09
N THR A 24 4.32 8.58 19.15
CA THR A 24 3.64 7.43 18.53
C THR A 24 3.65 7.56 17.01
N LEU A 25 3.46 8.77 16.47
CA LEU A 25 3.50 9.01 15.03
C LEU A 25 4.91 8.82 14.44
N ILE A 26 5.96 9.27 15.14
CA ILE A 26 7.35 9.02 14.75
C ILE A 26 7.62 7.52 14.75
N PHE A 27 7.22 6.83 15.82
CA PHE A 27 7.42 5.39 15.94
C PHE A 27 6.70 4.62 14.83
N VAL A 28 5.44 4.94 14.54
CA VAL A 28 4.68 4.27 13.48
C VAL A 28 5.21 4.64 12.09
N SER A 29 5.64 5.87 11.86
CA SER A 29 6.26 6.26 10.57
C SER A 29 7.58 5.51 10.34
N SER A 30 8.41 5.37 11.37
CA SER A 30 9.61 4.53 11.34
C SER A 30 9.27 3.06 11.12
N LEU A 31 8.18 2.55 11.71
CA LEU A 31 7.69 1.20 11.49
C LEU A 31 7.30 0.97 10.02
N PHE A 32 6.58 1.92 9.41
CA PHE A 32 6.25 1.89 7.97
C PHE A 32 7.49 1.87 7.09
N MET A 33 8.54 2.59 7.48
CA MET A 33 9.82 2.60 6.76
C MET A 33 10.56 1.26 6.89
N LEU A 34 10.74 0.76 8.11
CA LEU A 34 11.44 -0.51 8.40
C LEU A 34 10.75 -1.69 7.71
N TRP A 35 9.42 -1.72 7.77
CA TRP A 35 8.62 -2.73 7.08
C TRP A 35 8.72 -2.61 5.56
N ALA A 36 8.69 -1.39 4.99
CA ALA A 36 8.89 -1.18 3.55
C ALA A 36 10.26 -1.67 3.06
N ILE A 37 11.32 -1.41 3.84
CA ILE A 37 12.67 -1.93 3.57
C ILE A 37 12.64 -3.45 3.55
N ALA A 38 12.01 -4.08 4.54
CA ALA A 38 11.97 -5.53 4.64
C ALA A 38 11.20 -6.20 3.49
N ILE A 39 10.09 -5.59 3.04
CA ILE A 39 9.31 -6.07 1.90
C ILE A 39 10.13 -6.00 0.62
N THR A 40 10.61 -4.81 0.30
CA THR A 40 11.27 -4.56 -0.99
C THR A 40 12.62 -5.28 -1.08
N MET A 41 13.31 -5.47 0.05
CA MET A 41 14.44 -6.37 0.12
C MET A 41 14.01 -7.83 -0.11
N GLY A 42 12.91 -8.27 0.50
CA GLY A 42 12.29 -9.57 0.25
C GLY A 42 11.97 -9.83 -1.23
N ASP A 43 11.51 -8.81 -1.97
CA ASP A 43 11.24 -8.92 -3.41
C ASP A 43 12.51 -9.16 -4.23
N VAL A 44 13.61 -8.46 -3.91
CA VAL A 44 14.92 -8.68 -4.57
C VAL A 44 15.42 -10.10 -4.32
N LEU A 45 15.31 -10.57 -3.08
CA LEU A 45 15.70 -11.94 -2.70
C LEU A 45 14.83 -12.99 -3.42
N ASN A 46 13.51 -12.78 -3.46
CA ASN A 46 12.58 -13.66 -4.15
C ASN A 46 12.92 -13.77 -5.65
N LYS A 47 13.27 -12.65 -6.29
CA LYS A 47 13.69 -12.65 -7.70
C LYS A 47 15.01 -13.40 -7.90
N HIS A 48 15.99 -13.18 -7.03
CA HIS A 48 17.25 -13.90 -7.07
C HIS A 48 17.03 -15.41 -6.90
N PHE A 49 16.19 -15.82 -5.94
CA PHE A 49 15.84 -17.22 -5.71
C PHE A 49 15.15 -17.87 -6.91
N GLN A 50 14.23 -17.17 -7.58
CA GLN A 50 13.61 -17.64 -8.81
C GLN A 50 14.62 -17.85 -9.95
N ASN A 51 15.64 -16.98 -10.04
CA ASN A 51 16.70 -17.12 -11.04
C ASN A 51 17.61 -18.33 -10.74
N VAL A 52 17.98 -18.53 -9.46
CA VAL A 52 18.83 -19.66 -9.04
C VAL A 52 18.14 -21.02 -9.23
N LEU A 53 16.83 -21.10 -9.00
CA LEU A 53 16.05 -22.32 -9.25
C LEU A 53 15.61 -22.49 -10.71
N HIS A 54 16.08 -21.65 -11.65
CA HIS A 54 15.68 -21.67 -13.06
C HIS A 54 14.15 -21.75 -13.25
N VAL A 55 13.40 -20.98 -12.46
CA VAL A 55 11.94 -21.02 -12.43
C VAL A 55 11.37 -20.59 -13.78
N SER A 56 10.58 -21.47 -14.42
CA SER A 56 9.92 -21.15 -15.69
C SER A 56 8.94 -19.98 -15.55
N LYS A 57 8.64 -19.29 -16.65
CA LYS A 57 7.66 -18.19 -16.66
C LYS A 57 6.28 -18.62 -16.11
N ALA A 58 5.86 -19.86 -16.37
CA ALA A 58 4.61 -20.41 -15.83
C ALA A 58 4.63 -20.50 -14.31
N ASN A 59 5.77 -20.94 -13.74
CA ASN A 59 5.95 -21.04 -12.30
C ASN A 59 6.09 -19.65 -11.64
N SER A 60 6.68 -18.66 -12.32
CA SER A 60 6.68 -17.26 -11.84
C SER A 60 5.26 -16.70 -11.73
N GLY A 61 4.36 -17.06 -12.66
CA GLY A 61 2.92 -16.77 -12.54
C GLY A 61 2.27 -17.36 -11.28
N LEU A 62 2.68 -18.57 -10.87
CA LEU A 62 2.19 -19.21 -9.63
C LEU A 62 2.67 -18.51 -8.35
N VAL A 63 3.86 -17.90 -8.37
CA VAL A 63 4.34 -17.04 -7.28
C VAL A 63 3.40 -15.84 -7.14
N GLN A 64 3.11 -15.17 -8.26
CA GLN A 64 2.22 -14.02 -8.27
C GLN A 64 0.79 -14.38 -7.82
N PHE A 65 0.28 -15.52 -8.27
CA PHE A 65 -1.01 -16.06 -7.83
C PHE A 65 -1.03 -16.32 -6.33
N SER A 66 0.07 -16.78 -5.74
CA SER A 66 0.15 -17.06 -4.30
C SER A 66 0.16 -15.78 -3.48
N ILE A 67 0.87 -14.74 -3.93
CA ILE A 67 0.86 -13.43 -3.27
C ILE A 67 -0.54 -12.82 -3.34
N PHE A 68 -1.13 -12.71 -4.54
CA PHE A 68 -2.47 -12.11 -4.67
C PHE A 68 -3.57 -12.96 -4.01
N GLY A 69 -3.45 -14.29 -4.06
CA GLY A 69 -4.33 -15.21 -3.36
C GLY A 69 -4.27 -15.00 -1.85
N ALA A 70 -3.08 -14.77 -1.28
CA ALA A 70 -2.93 -14.46 0.14
C ALA A 70 -3.62 -13.14 0.52
N TYR A 71 -3.51 -12.09 -0.31
CA TYR A 71 -4.25 -10.83 -0.09
C TYR A 71 -5.77 -11.03 -0.11
N ALA A 72 -6.28 -11.82 -1.05
CA ALA A 72 -7.71 -12.12 -1.16
C ALA A 72 -8.22 -12.97 0.02
N VAL A 73 -7.46 -13.98 0.44
CA VAL A 73 -7.85 -14.88 1.52
C VAL A 73 -7.71 -14.22 2.88
N MET A 74 -6.60 -13.51 3.14
CA MET A 74 -6.28 -12.98 4.46
C MET A 74 -6.96 -11.66 4.78
N GLY A 75 -7.46 -10.92 3.78
CA GLY A 75 -8.23 -9.70 4.01
C GLY A 75 -9.39 -9.91 4.99
N ILE A 76 -10.29 -10.86 4.71
CA ILE A 76 -11.48 -11.10 5.56
C ILE A 76 -11.10 -11.54 7.00
N PRO A 77 -10.26 -12.57 7.21
CA PRO A 77 -9.82 -12.98 8.53
C PRO A 77 -9.11 -11.88 9.31
N ALA A 78 -8.24 -11.09 8.66
CA ALA A 78 -7.54 -9.98 9.31
C ALA A 78 -8.54 -8.96 9.86
N GLY A 79 -9.55 -8.57 9.09
CA GLY A 79 -10.58 -7.61 9.52
C GLY A 79 -11.44 -8.12 10.68
N LEU A 80 -11.80 -9.41 10.67
CA LEU A 80 -12.52 -10.03 11.79
C LEU A 80 -11.64 -10.09 13.05
N PHE A 81 -10.37 -10.45 12.89
CA PHE A 81 -9.43 -10.51 14.01
C PHE A 81 -9.22 -9.13 14.64
N MET A 82 -9.06 -8.09 13.82
CA MET A 82 -8.96 -6.71 14.30
C MET A 82 -10.22 -6.25 15.03
N LYS A 83 -11.41 -6.61 14.55
CA LYS A 83 -12.66 -6.29 15.23
C LYS A 83 -12.74 -6.94 16.61
N ARG A 84 -12.23 -8.16 16.77
CA ARG A 84 -12.32 -8.94 18.01
C ARG A 84 -11.18 -8.65 19.01
N PHE A 85 -9.97 -8.41 18.53
CA PHE A 85 -8.77 -8.31 19.35
C PHE A 85 -8.11 -6.91 19.31
N GLY A 86 -8.63 -5.99 18.49
CA GLY A 86 -8.12 -4.63 18.36
C GLY A 86 -6.90 -4.48 17.43
N TYR A 87 -6.54 -3.23 17.14
CA TYR A 87 -5.45 -2.90 16.19
C TYR A 87 -4.08 -3.39 16.66
N LYS A 88 -3.74 -3.29 17.95
CA LYS A 88 -2.43 -3.72 18.48
C LYS A 88 -2.18 -5.20 18.19
N ASN A 89 -3.17 -6.05 18.48
CA ASN A 89 -3.08 -7.48 18.24
C ASN A 89 -3.09 -7.81 16.75
N GLY A 90 -3.79 -7.02 15.92
CA GLY A 90 -3.73 -7.12 14.46
C GLY A 90 -2.32 -6.89 13.90
N VAL A 91 -1.61 -5.86 14.38
CA VAL A 91 -0.21 -5.60 13.96
C VAL A 91 0.69 -6.76 14.37
N LEU A 92 0.54 -7.27 15.60
CA LEU A 92 1.32 -8.41 16.09
C LEU A 92 1.07 -9.69 15.29
N LEU A 93 -0.18 -9.95 14.91
CA LEU A 93 -0.53 -11.08 14.03
C LEU A 93 0.17 -10.95 12.67
N GLY A 94 0.13 -9.76 12.06
CA GLY A 94 0.76 -9.51 10.78
C GLY A 94 2.29 -9.66 10.82
N LEU A 95 2.95 -9.07 11.83
CA LEU A 95 4.39 -9.20 12.04
C LEU A 95 4.79 -10.66 12.33
N GLY A 96 3.99 -11.37 13.13
CA GLY A 96 4.21 -12.79 13.42
C GLY A 96 4.10 -13.66 12.18
N LEU A 97 3.05 -13.50 11.38
CA LEU A 97 2.88 -14.22 10.12
C LEU A 97 4.01 -13.93 9.13
N TYR A 98 4.46 -12.67 9.05
CA TYR A 98 5.58 -12.30 8.20
C TYR A 98 6.88 -12.96 8.67
N ALA A 99 7.17 -12.93 9.97
CA ALA A 99 8.36 -13.56 10.54
C ALA A 99 8.34 -15.09 10.33
N VAL A 100 7.20 -15.74 10.57
CA VAL A 100 7.02 -17.17 10.29
C VAL A 100 7.25 -17.45 8.80
N GLY A 101 6.67 -16.66 7.92
CA GLY A 101 6.89 -16.75 6.47
C GLY A 101 8.37 -16.69 6.12
N ALA A 102 9.10 -15.68 6.63
CA ALA A 102 10.54 -15.49 6.42
C ALA A 102 11.37 -16.67 6.94
N PHE A 103 11.07 -17.20 8.13
CA PHE A 103 11.76 -18.39 8.65
C PHE A 103 11.44 -19.64 7.85
N LEU A 104 10.24 -19.75 7.26
CA LEU A 104 9.84 -20.86 6.38
C LEU A 104 10.60 -20.88 5.05
N PHE A 105 11.26 -19.77 4.64
CA PHE A 105 12.16 -19.78 3.48
C PHE A 105 13.43 -20.60 3.74
N VAL A 106 13.89 -20.71 4.98
CA VAL A 106 15.09 -21.48 5.33
C VAL A 106 14.91 -22.99 5.03
N PRO A 107 13.86 -23.67 5.52
CA PRO A 107 13.61 -25.07 5.16
C PRO A 107 13.22 -25.21 3.69
N ALA A 108 12.51 -24.24 3.08
CA ALA A 108 12.19 -24.27 1.66
C ALA A 108 13.45 -24.25 0.78
N ALA A 109 14.45 -23.46 1.17
CA ALA A 109 15.75 -23.38 0.54
C ALA A 109 16.60 -24.65 0.81
N ASN A 110 16.52 -25.25 2.01
CA ASN A 110 17.19 -26.52 2.28
C ASN A 110 16.64 -27.68 1.45
N ALA A 111 15.32 -27.69 1.21
CA ALA A 111 14.66 -28.72 0.42
C ALA A 111 14.72 -28.47 -1.11
N SER A 112 15.27 -27.34 -1.56
CA SER A 112 15.25 -26.86 -2.96
C SER A 112 13.89 -27.05 -3.65
N SER A 113 12.79 -26.91 -2.89
CA SER A 113 11.45 -27.26 -3.37
C SER A 113 10.63 -26.00 -3.65
N PHE A 114 10.23 -25.86 -4.92
CA PHE A 114 9.36 -24.76 -5.36
C PHE A 114 8.00 -24.75 -4.64
N GLY A 115 7.48 -25.92 -4.25
CA GLY A 115 6.21 -26.03 -3.50
C GLY A 115 6.30 -25.44 -2.09
N PHE A 116 7.37 -25.76 -1.35
CA PHE A 116 7.62 -25.20 -0.03
C PHE A 116 7.88 -23.69 -0.09
N PHE A 117 8.62 -23.24 -1.11
CA PHE A 117 8.85 -21.83 -1.36
C PHE A 117 7.54 -21.05 -1.58
N ARG A 118 6.64 -21.61 -2.39
CA ARG A 118 5.32 -21.04 -2.64
C ARG A 118 4.47 -20.96 -1.36
N GLY A 119 4.53 -21.99 -0.52
CA GLY A 119 3.88 -22.00 0.79
C GLY A 119 4.44 -20.93 1.73
N ALA A 120 5.77 -20.80 1.81
CA ALA A 120 6.43 -19.76 2.59
C ALA A 120 6.06 -18.35 2.11
N LEU A 121 6.07 -18.13 0.79
CA LEU A 121 5.61 -16.89 0.15
C LEU A 121 4.15 -16.58 0.47
N PHE A 122 3.27 -17.59 0.44
CA PHE A 122 1.86 -17.41 0.77
C PHE A 122 1.68 -16.94 2.22
N VAL A 123 2.36 -17.58 3.18
CA VAL A 123 2.31 -17.18 4.60
C VAL A 123 2.88 -15.77 4.81
N LEU A 124 4.00 -15.45 4.17
CA LEU A 124 4.60 -14.12 4.20
C LEU A 124 3.63 -13.06 3.63
N ALA A 125 3.00 -13.35 2.50
CA ALA A 125 2.01 -12.47 1.88
C ALA A 125 0.73 -12.31 2.72
N CYS A 126 0.31 -13.33 3.47
CA CYS A 126 -0.77 -13.21 4.46
C CYS A 126 -0.39 -12.22 5.58
N GLY A 127 0.85 -12.30 6.08
CA GLY A 127 1.36 -11.35 7.06
C GLY A 127 1.37 -9.92 6.51
N LEU A 128 1.81 -9.76 5.26
CA LEU A 128 1.84 -8.48 4.56
C LEU A 128 0.44 -7.86 4.42
N ALA A 129 -0.52 -8.63 3.91
CA ALA A 129 -1.91 -8.21 3.75
C ALA A 129 -2.55 -7.83 5.10
N THR A 130 -2.24 -8.58 6.16
CA THR A 130 -2.69 -8.26 7.52
C THR A 130 -2.11 -6.94 8.01
N LEU A 131 -0.82 -6.70 7.79
CA LEU A 131 -0.16 -5.45 8.18
C LEU A 131 -0.73 -4.25 7.45
N GLU A 132 -0.95 -4.34 6.13
CA GLU A 132 -1.63 -3.28 5.37
C GLU A 132 -3.03 -3.00 5.92
N ALA A 133 -3.83 -4.05 6.14
CA ALA A 133 -5.20 -3.92 6.63
C ALA A 133 -5.28 -3.28 8.02
N VAL A 134 -4.25 -3.43 8.85
CA VAL A 134 -4.20 -2.87 10.20
C VAL A 134 -3.56 -1.49 10.23
N ALA A 135 -2.46 -1.29 9.50
CA ALA A 135 -1.60 -0.14 9.66
C ALA A 135 -2.23 1.15 9.09
N HIS A 136 -2.96 1.05 7.97
CA HIS A 136 -3.67 2.20 7.39
C HIS A 136 -4.74 2.79 8.34
N PRO A 137 -5.71 2.02 8.85
CA PRO A 137 -6.71 2.54 9.77
C PRO A 137 -6.12 2.91 11.13
N PHE A 138 -5.04 2.24 11.56
CA PHE A 138 -4.32 2.62 12.78
C PHE A 138 -3.70 4.02 12.69
N MET A 139 -3.05 4.35 11.56
CA MET A 139 -2.55 5.69 11.28
C MET A 139 -3.65 6.74 11.14
N ALA A 140 -4.76 6.36 10.51
CA ALA A 140 -5.93 7.22 10.38
C ALA A 140 -6.52 7.57 11.76
N ALA A 141 -6.60 6.60 12.67
CA ALA A 141 -7.13 6.77 14.02
C ALA A 141 -6.20 7.52 14.99
N LEU A 142 -4.91 7.70 14.66
CA LEU A 142 -3.93 8.42 15.48
C LEU A 142 -4.09 9.95 15.39
N GLY A 143 -5.20 10.50 15.90
CA GLY A 143 -5.43 11.95 16.01
C GLY A 143 -6.78 12.41 15.43
N ASP A 144 -6.90 13.71 15.15
CA ASP A 144 -8.14 14.31 14.62
C ASP A 144 -8.50 13.73 13.24
N GLN A 145 -9.77 13.43 13.04
CA GLN A 145 -10.39 12.96 11.80
C GLN A 145 -10.06 13.85 10.59
N ARG A 146 -9.95 15.16 10.81
CA ARG A 146 -9.73 16.15 9.74
C ARG A 146 -8.33 16.07 9.11
N THR A 147 -7.35 15.56 9.85
CA THR A 147 -5.96 15.43 9.40
C THR A 147 -5.56 13.96 9.15
N SER A 148 -6.52 13.02 9.22
CA SER A 148 -6.33 11.59 8.95
C SER A 148 -5.66 11.34 7.59
N ASP A 149 -6.20 11.95 6.52
CA ASP A 149 -5.68 11.80 5.16
C ASP A 149 -4.20 12.24 5.05
N GLN A 150 -3.85 13.35 5.71
CA GLN A 150 -2.49 13.90 5.72
C GLN A 150 -1.52 13.00 6.48
N ARG A 151 -1.90 12.50 7.66
CA ARG A 151 -1.06 11.60 8.46
C ARG A 151 -0.80 10.29 7.74
N LEU A 152 -1.83 9.72 7.10
CA LEU A 152 -1.70 8.49 6.34
C LEU A 152 -0.74 8.67 5.16
N ASN A 153 -0.90 9.76 4.39
CA ASN A 153 0.00 10.08 3.28
C ASN A 153 1.44 10.38 3.75
N PHE A 154 1.60 11.04 4.90
CA PHE A 154 2.92 11.28 5.50
C PHE A 154 3.63 9.99 5.88
N ALA A 155 2.97 9.07 6.60
CA ALA A 155 3.54 7.76 6.93
C ALA A 155 3.84 6.93 5.67
N GLN A 156 2.98 7.01 4.64
CA GLN A 156 3.21 6.37 3.36
C GLN A 156 4.37 6.98 2.55
N SER A 157 4.76 8.22 2.84
CA SER A 157 5.96 8.83 2.24
C SER A 157 7.24 8.15 2.77
N PHE A 158 7.27 7.80 4.07
CA PHE A 158 8.37 7.00 4.66
C PHE A 158 8.38 5.56 4.16
N ASN A 159 7.20 4.98 3.89
CA ASN A 159 7.12 3.70 3.18
C ASN A 159 7.77 3.80 1.78
N GLY A 160 7.53 4.90 1.05
CA GLY A 160 8.19 5.18 -0.23
C GLY A 160 9.72 5.28 -0.09
N LEU A 161 10.21 5.93 0.96
CA LEU A 161 11.65 6.00 1.25
C LEU A 161 12.24 4.60 1.51
N GLY A 162 11.55 3.79 2.32
CA GLY A 162 11.97 2.41 2.58
C GLY A 162 11.97 1.55 1.32
N ALA A 163 11.05 1.80 0.37
CA ALA A 163 11.00 1.09 -0.91
C ALA A 163 12.15 1.45 -1.86
N VAL A 164 12.78 2.62 -1.70
CA VAL A 164 14.01 2.98 -2.43
C VAL A 164 15.24 2.39 -1.74
N VAL A 165 15.30 2.45 -0.41
CA VAL A 165 16.43 1.97 0.38
C VAL A 165 16.53 0.45 0.40
N GLY A 166 15.40 -0.26 0.46
CA GLY A 166 15.35 -1.72 0.58
C GLY A 166 16.04 -2.47 -0.56
N PRO A 167 15.73 -2.18 -1.84
CA PRO A 167 16.43 -2.80 -2.95
C PRO A 167 17.92 -2.44 -3.00
N LEU A 168 18.31 -1.22 -2.64
CA LEU A 168 19.72 -0.81 -2.58
C LEU A 168 20.50 -1.62 -1.54
N LEU A 169 19.94 -1.78 -0.35
CA LEU A 169 20.51 -2.64 0.69
C LEU A 169 20.52 -4.10 0.24
N GLY A 170 19.41 -4.62 -0.29
CA GLY A 170 19.31 -6.00 -0.79
C GLY A 170 20.35 -6.30 -1.87
N SER A 171 20.47 -5.43 -2.87
CA SER A 171 21.49 -5.55 -3.91
C SER A 171 22.90 -5.41 -3.34
N TYR A 172 23.17 -4.50 -2.39
CA TYR A 172 24.49 -4.40 -1.75
C TYR A 172 24.84 -5.65 -0.92
N PHE A 173 23.91 -6.23 -0.18
CA PHE A 173 24.18 -7.46 0.56
C PHE A 173 24.32 -8.69 -0.34
N ILE A 174 23.61 -8.72 -1.48
CA ILE A 174 23.71 -9.81 -2.47
C ILE A 174 24.99 -9.65 -3.33
N LEU A 175 25.40 -8.43 -3.69
CA LEU A 175 26.49 -8.14 -4.62
C LEU A 175 27.81 -7.74 -3.94
N GLY A 176 27.75 -7.11 -2.76
CA GLY A 176 28.88 -6.56 -2.00
C GLY A 176 29.46 -7.51 -0.94
N GLY A 177 28.91 -8.72 -0.82
CA GLY A 177 29.52 -9.83 -0.09
C GLY A 177 30.76 -10.36 -0.82
N SER A 178 31.81 -9.53 -0.94
CA SER A 178 33.12 -9.89 -1.44
C SER A 178 33.88 -10.75 -0.42
N ALA A 179 33.43 -11.98 -0.24
CA ALA A 179 34.23 -13.13 0.19
C ALA A 179 33.41 -14.42 -0.03
N ALA A 180 33.67 -15.11 -1.15
CA ALA A 180 33.34 -16.53 -1.35
C ALA A 180 31.86 -16.95 -1.37
N HIS A 181 31.07 -16.44 -2.32
CA HIS A 181 29.88 -17.18 -2.79
C HIS A 181 30.06 -17.65 -4.23
N VAL A 182 30.29 -18.96 -4.35
CA VAL A 182 30.13 -19.73 -5.57
C VAL A 182 28.73 -19.47 -6.12
N THR A 183 28.67 -19.04 -7.38
CA THR A 183 27.47 -19.02 -8.21
C THR A 183 26.67 -20.31 -8.03
N GLY A 184 25.55 -20.25 -7.29
CA GLY A 184 24.66 -21.38 -7.05
C GLY A 184 24.32 -21.69 -5.59
N ASP A 185 24.95 -21.04 -4.60
CA ASP A 185 24.66 -21.36 -3.20
C ASP A 185 23.46 -20.59 -2.64
N LEU A 186 22.43 -21.33 -2.24
CA LEU A 186 21.19 -20.81 -1.64
C LEU A 186 21.41 -20.33 -0.19
N SER A 187 22.63 -20.49 0.35
CA SER A 187 23.03 -20.06 1.69
C SER A 187 22.89 -18.55 1.91
N SER A 188 23.24 -17.71 0.93
CA SER A 188 23.11 -16.26 1.04
C SER A 188 21.65 -15.82 1.21
N VAL A 189 20.73 -16.50 0.51
CA VAL A 189 19.28 -16.24 0.63
C VAL A 189 18.76 -16.67 2.00
N LYS A 190 19.21 -17.82 2.53
CA LYS A 190 18.84 -18.29 3.87
C LYS A 190 19.28 -17.31 4.96
N THR A 191 20.53 -16.86 4.91
CA THR A 191 21.07 -15.91 5.89
C THR A 191 20.30 -14.60 5.86
N MET A 192 20.00 -14.07 4.66
CA MET A 192 19.25 -12.82 4.52
C MET A 192 17.79 -12.94 5.00
N TYR A 193 17.05 -14.00 4.65
CA TYR A 193 15.69 -14.21 5.17
C TYR A 193 15.68 -14.43 6.69
N THR A 194 16.72 -15.05 7.25
CA THR A 194 16.86 -15.21 8.70
C THR A 194 17.08 -13.86 9.38
N ILE A 195 17.91 -12.97 8.80
CA ILE A 195 18.12 -11.61 9.29
C ILE A 195 16.82 -10.81 9.22
N ILE A 196 16.12 -10.85 8.07
CA ILE A 196 14.82 -10.17 7.90
C ILE A 196 13.81 -10.66 8.93
N GLY A 197 13.65 -11.98 9.07
CA GLY A 197 12.74 -12.59 10.05
C GLY A 197 13.08 -12.19 11.47
N SER A 198 14.37 -12.15 11.83
CA SER A 198 14.84 -11.74 13.16
C SER A 198 14.61 -10.26 13.45
N VAL A 199 14.86 -9.38 12.47
CA VAL A 199 14.60 -7.94 12.60
C VAL A 199 13.10 -7.69 12.79
N ILE A 200 12.25 -8.34 11.99
CA ILE A 200 10.79 -8.21 12.08
C ILE A 200 10.26 -8.78 13.39
N LEU A 201 10.82 -9.90 13.86
CA LEU A 201 10.49 -10.45 15.17
C LEU A 201 10.90 -9.49 16.29
N GLY A 202 12.09 -8.88 16.19
CA GLY A 202 12.55 -7.85 17.13
C GLY A 202 11.62 -6.64 17.16
N ILE A 203 11.14 -6.19 15.99
CA ILE A 203 10.13 -5.14 15.87
C ILE A 203 8.80 -5.58 16.51
N ALA A 204 8.36 -6.82 16.30
CA ALA A 204 7.14 -7.36 16.91
C ALA A 204 7.24 -7.38 18.44
N VAL A 205 8.39 -7.79 18.97
CA VAL A 205 8.67 -7.79 20.42
C VAL A 205 8.69 -6.35 20.95
N ALA A 206 9.38 -5.43 20.27
CA ALA A 206 9.36 -4.02 20.67
C ALA A 206 7.93 -3.45 20.67
N PHE A 207 7.14 -3.74 19.64
CA PHE A 207 5.74 -3.32 19.52
C PHE A 207 4.85 -3.93 20.61
N PHE A 208 5.15 -5.15 21.06
CA PHE A 208 4.46 -5.77 22.18
C PHE A 208 4.62 -4.95 23.47
N PHE A 209 5.82 -4.42 23.74
CA PHE A 209 6.10 -3.58 24.91
C PHE A 209 5.61 -2.14 24.78
N VAL A 210 5.37 -1.64 23.57
CA VAL A 210 4.79 -0.30 23.39
C VAL A 210 3.35 -0.27 23.91
N ARG A 211 3.10 0.61 24.88
CA ARG A 211 1.76 0.98 25.33
C ARG A 211 1.16 1.96 24.32
N VAL A 212 0.36 1.43 23.40
CA VAL A 212 -0.43 2.27 22.49
C VAL A 212 -1.51 2.97 23.33
N PRO A 213 -1.61 4.32 23.29
CA PRO A 213 -2.69 5.04 23.96
C PRO A 213 -4.07 4.53 23.48
N PRO A 214 -5.12 4.61 24.31
CA PRO A 214 -6.47 4.25 23.87
C PRO A 214 -6.84 5.11 22.66
N LEU A 215 -6.93 4.45 21.50
CA LEU A 215 -7.35 5.08 20.26
C LEU A 215 -8.86 5.36 20.39
N SER A 216 -9.21 6.63 20.59
CA SER A 216 -10.56 7.08 20.31
C SER A 216 -10.81 6.86 18.82
N ASN A 217 -11.90 6.20 18.46
CA ASN A 217 -12.28 6.01 17.06
C ASN A 217 -12.56 7.39 16.45
N ALA A 218 -11.56 8.04 15.84
CA ALA A 218 -11.73 9.34 15.17
C ALA A 218 -12.82 9.31 14.06
N HIS A 219 -13.13 8.10 13.57
CA HIS A 219 -14.13 7.81 12.55
C HIS A 219 -15.49 7.34 13.11
N ALA A 220 -15.67 7.33 14.43
CA ALA A 220 -16.97 7.07 15.05
C ALA A 220 -17.79 8.37 15.10
N ALA A 221 -19.08 8.27 14.78
CA ALA A 221 -20.02 9.35 15.08
C ALA A 221 -19.96 9.67 16.60
N PRO A 222 -20.13 10.95 17.00
CA PRO A 222 -20.13 11.32 18.41
C PRO A 222 -21.32 10.64 19.12
N ALA A 223 -21.06 9.56 19.86
CA ALA A 223 -21.99 9.02 20.82
C ALA A 223 -21.93 9.86 22.10
N PRO A 224 -23.04 10.00 22.85
CA PRO A 224 -23.10 10.84 24.05
C PRO A 224 -22.04 10.42 25.06
N ALA A 225 -21.46 11.42 25.73
CA ALA A 225 -20.48 11.23 26.79
C ALA A 225 -21.11 10.44 27.94
N GLU A 226 -20.88 9.12 27.97
CA GLU A 226 -20.96 8.25 29.14
C GLU A 226 -20.60 6.81 28.75
N THR A 227 -19.32 6.54 28.49
CA THR A 227 -18.71 5.23 28.80
C THR A 227 -17.19 5.38 28.86
N GLU A 228 -16.67 5.67 30.05
CA GLU A 228 -15.29 5.34 30.38
C GLU A 228 -15.18 3.81 30.50
N ALA A 229 -14.70 3.17 29.43
CA ALA A 229 -14.04 1.86 29.43
C ALA A 229 -13.48 1.68 28.00
N GLY A 230 -12.17 1.65 27.74
CA GLY A 230 -11.20 0.83 28.45
C GLY A 230 -11.46 -0.63 28.06
N PHE A 231 -10.74 -1.14 27.06
CA PHE A 231 -10.83 -2.52 26.55
C PHE A 231 -12.18 -2.91 25.91
N TYR A 232 -12.16 -3.20 24.61
CA TYR A 232 -13.27 -3.92 23.95
C TYR A 232 -13.26 -5.39 24.41
N SER A 233 -13.74 -5.64 25.63
CA SER A 233 -14.24 -6.93 26.06
C SER A 233 -15.76 -6.91 25.99
N GLY A 234 -16.35 -7.86 25.27
CA GLY A 234 -17.80 -8.09 25.33
C GLY A 234 -18.44 -8.36 23.98
N THR A 235 -18.54 -9.65 23.65
CA THR A 235 -19.73 -10.28 23.05
C THR A 235 -20.75 -9.35 22.38
N ALA A 236 -20.63 -9.16 21.07
CA ALA A 236 -21.74 -8.75 20.24
C ALA A 236 -21.84 -9.72 19.06
N GLU A 237 -23.03 -10.25 18.90
CA GLU A 237 -23.43 -11.40 18.10
C GLU A 237 -22.79 -11.49 16.71
N VAL A 238 -22.53 -12.75 16.33
CA VAL A 238 -22.20 -13.17 14.98
C VAL A 238 -23.44 -12.98 14.10
N ALA A 239 -23.64 -11.77 13.58
CA ALA A 239 -24.56 -11.50 12.49
C ALA A 239 -23.80 -10.95 11.27
N PRO A 240 -24.21 -11.28 10.02
CA PRO A 240 -23.38 -11.21 8.82
C PRO A 240 -23.14 -9.76 8.34
N ALA A 241 -22.15 -9.11 8.93
CA ALA A 241 -21.81 -7.69 8.71
C ALA A 241 -21.31 -7.34 7.29
N ALA A 242 -20.90 -8.32 6.48
CA ALA A 242 -20.55 -8.10 5.08
C ALA A 242 -21.73 -7.53 4.26
N LYS A 243 -22.97 -7.86 4.62
CA LYS A 243 -24.18 -7.28 4.00
C LYS A 243 -24.47 -5.84 4.44
N GLY A 244 -23.91 -5.38 5.56
CA GLY A 244 -24.06 -4.00 6.04
C GLY A 244 -23.09 -3.05 5.32
N LEU A 245 -21.84 -3.49 5.13
CA LEU A 245 -20.78 -2.67 4.55
C LEU A 245 -21.02 -2.32 3.08
N LEU A 246 -21.53 -3.29 2.30
CA LEU A 246 -21.89 -3.10 0.89
C LEU A 246 -23.12 -2.21 0.68
N ARG A 247 -23.87 -1.85 1.75
CA ARG A 247 -24.97 -0.87 1.66
C ARG A 247 -24.44 0.56 1.60
N HIS A 248 -23.23 0.82 2.10
CA HIS A 248 -22.61 2.13 2.01
C HIS A 248 -22.09 2.37 0.60
N ARG A 249 -22.85 3.14 -0.19
CA ARG A 249 -22.50 3.42 -1.59
C ARG A 249 -21.12 4.05 -1.73
N HIS A 250 -20.73 4.95 -0.82
CA HIS A 250 -19.40 5.58 -0.82
C HIS A 250 -18.27 4.54 -0.66
N PHE A 251 -18.47 3.53 0.20
CA PHE A 251 -17.50 2.45 0.42
C PHE A 251 -17.37 1.55 -0.81
N VAL A 252 -18.48 1.16 -1.44
CA VAL A 252 -18.44 0.37 -2.69
C VAL A 252 -17.70 1.14 -3.79
N TRP A 253 -17.94 2.44 -3.92
CA TRP A 253 -17.20 3.27 -4.88
C TRP A 253 -15.72 3.40 -4.54
N ALA A 254 -15.35 3.49 -3.26
CA ALA A 254 -13.96 3.51 -2.82
C ALA A 254 -13.26 2.17 -3.10
N TRP A 255 -13.95 1.04 -2.89
CA TRP A 255 -13.45 -0.30 -3.21
C TRP A 255 -13.18 -0.47 -4.70
N VAL A 256 -14.12 -0.07 -5.56
CA VAL A 256 -13.91 -0.09 -7.02
C VAL A 256 -12.80 0.88 -7.43
N ALA A 257 -12.74 2.07 -6.84
CA ALA A 257 -11.67 3.03 -7.12
C ALA A 257 -10.29 2.49 -6.73
N GLN A 258 -10.19 1.82 -5.59
CA GLN A 258 -8.94 1.19 -5.13
C GLN A 258 -8.53 0.04 -6.03
N PHE A 259 -9.48 -0.80 -6.44
CA PHE A 259 -9.24 -1.88 -7.38
C PHE A 259 -8.68 -1.36 -8.71
N LEU A 260 -9.33 -0.33 -9.28
CA LEU A 260 -8.90 0.31 -10.52
C LEU A 260 -7.57 1.06 -10.36
N ASN A 261 -7.31 1.63 -9.18
CA ASN A 261 -6.06 2.31 -8.87
C ASN A 261 -4.87 1.33 -8.88
N VAL A 262 -4.98 0.21 -8.16
CA VAL A 262 -3.92 -0.81 -8.12
C VAL A 262 -3.77 -1.53 -9.48
N ALA A 263 -4.87 -1.74 -10.19
CA ALA A 263 -4.88 -2.22 -11.57
C ALA A 263 -4.06 -1.31 -12.51
N ALA A 264 -4.33 0.00 -12.50
CA ALA A 264 -3.59 0.97 -13.30
C ALA A 264 -2.10 1.05 -12.89
N GLN A 265 -1.81 0.93 -11.60
CA GLN A 265 -0.44 0.86 -11.07
C GLN A 265 0.33 -0.32 -11.65
N GLY A 266 -0.21 -1.53 -11.49
CA GLY A 266 0.41 -2.76 -11.95
C GLY A 266 0.67 -2.74 -13.45
N GLY A 267 -0.29 -2.21 -14.23
CA GLY A 267 -0.13 -2.04 -15.68
C GLY A 267 1.00 -1.06 -16.02
N THR A 268 0.97 0.13 -15.43
CA THR A 268 1.99 1.17 -15.70
C THR A 268 3.40 0.69 -15.33
N TRP A 269 3.54 0.00 -14.19
CA TRP A 269 4.83 -0.50 -13.72
C TRP A 269 5.36 -1.64 -14.59
N ALA A 270 4.49 -2.56 -14.99
CA ALA A 270 4.88 -3.70 -15.83
C ALA A 270 5.36 -3.27 -17.22
N PHE A 271 4.70 -2.29 -17.85
CA PHE A 271 5.00 -1.85 -19.21
C PHE A 271 5.97 -0.66 -19.29
N PHE A 272 6.44 -0.13 -18.16
CA PHE A 272 7.38 1.01 -18.16
C PHE A 272 8.69 0.67 -18.89
N ILE A 273 9.31 -0.45 -18.53
CA ILE A 273 10.60 -0.87 -19.12
C ILE A 273 10.40 -1.20 -20.60
N ASN A 274 9.33 -1.94 -20.95
CA ASN A 274 9.00 -2.27 -22.34
C ASN A 274 8.78 -1.01 -23.20
N TYR A 275 8.09 0.01 -22.68
CA TYR A 275 7.92 1.28 -23.38
C TYR A 275 9.27 1.96 -23.66
N GLY A 276 10.18 1.99 -22.68
CA GLY A 276 11.53 2.55 -22.86
C GLY A 276 12.36 1.79 -23.90
N VAL A 277 12.25 0.47 -23.96
CA VAL A 277 12.99 -0.36 -24.91
C VAL A 277 12.40 -0.23 -26.33
N GLU A 278 11.08 -0.32 -26.49
CA GLU A 278 10.45 -0.35 -27.82
C GLU A 278 10.26 1.02 -28.46
N LYS A 279 9.90 2.06 -27.68
CA LYS A 279 9.59 3.40 -28.22
C LYS A 279 10.76 4.38 -28.13
N MET A 280 11.62 4.23 -27.11
CA MET A 280 12.79 5.09 -26.93
C MET A 280 14.11 4.42 -27.36
N HIS A 281 14.07 3.14 -27.77
CA HIS A 281 15.24 2.35 -28.16
C HIS A 281 16.35 2.33 -27.11
N PHE A 282 15.97 2.40 -25.83
CA PHE A 282 16.93 2.29 -24.73
C PHE A 282 17.37 0.85 -24.51
N SER A 283 18.59 0.68 -24.01
CA SER A 283 19.01 -0.62 -23.48
C SER A 283 18.27 -0.93 -22.17
N ASP A 284 18.11 -2.21 -21.84
CA ASP A 284 17.46 -2.66 -20.59
C ASP A 284 18.08 -2.00 -19.35
N LYS A 285 19.40 -1.79 -19.36
CA LYS A 285 20.13 -1.13 -18.26
C LYS A 285 19.72 0.33 -18.11
N VAL A 286 19.59 1.06 -19.21
CA VAL A 286 19.18 2.48 -19.20
C VAL A 286 17.72 2.60 -18.79
N ALA A 287 16.84 1.72 -19.29
CA ALA A 287 15.44 1.67 -18.89
C ALA A 287 15.27 1.36 -17.39
N ALA A 288 16.07 0.45 -16.83
CA ALA A 288 16.08 0.16 -15.39
C ALA A 288 16.55 1.38 -14.54
N SER A 289 17.54 2.13 -15.01
CA SER A 289 17.96 3.38 -14.34
C SER A 289 16.85 4.42 -14.32
N TYR A 290 16.10 4.57 -15.42
CA TYR A 290 14.92 5.45 -15.44
C TYR A 290 13.77 4.91 -14.60
N PHE A 291 13.65 3.59 -14.41
CA PHE A 291 12.68 3.00 -13.49
C PHE A 291 13.02 3.33 -12.03
N ALA A 292 14.30 3.41 -11.67
CA ALA A 292 14.70 3.92 -10.36
C ALA A 292 14.29 5.39 -10.18
N LEU A 293 14.51 6.23 -11.21
CA LEU A 293 14.03 7.61 -11.22
C LEU A 293 12.50 7.68 -11.10
N PHE A 294 11.76 6.82 -11.81
CA PHE A 294 10.31 6.68 -11.74
C PHE A 294 9.82 6.40 -10.31
N MET A 295 10.52 5.56 -9.54
CA MET A 295 10.22 5.30 -8.12
C MET A 295 10.55 6.49 -7.22
N VAL A 296 11.66 7.19 -7.46
CA VAL A 296 12.00 8.42 -6.73
C VAL A 296 10.96 9.52 -6.98
N LEU A 297 10.45 9.65 -8.21
CA LEU A 297 9.36 10.58 -8.53
C LEU A 297 8.10 10.24 -7.75
N MET A 298 7.75 8.96 -7.60
CA MET A 298 6.62 8.57 -6.74
C MET A 298 6.82 9.00 -5.30
N MET A 299 8.02 8.76 -4.73
CA MET A 299 8.33 9.19 -3.36
C MET A 299 8.20 10.70 -3.21
N SER A 300 8.79 11.46 -4.14
CA SER A 300 8.68 12.93 -4.15
C SER A 300 7.23 13.41 -4.29
N GLY A 301 6.44 12.74 -5.12
CA GLY A 301 5.02 12.99 -5.30
C GLY A 301 4.23 12.79 -4.02
N ARG A 302 4.56 11.77 -3.21
CA ARG A 302 3.93 11.57 -1.89
C ARG A 302 4.26 12.71 -0.94
N PHE A 303 5.52 13.15 -0.86
CA PHE A 303 5.90 14.27 0.00
C PHE A 303 5.23 15.58 -0.43
N VAL A 304 5.28 15.91 -1.72
CA VAL A 304 4.66 17.12 -2.28
C VAL A 304 3.14 17.07 -2.13
N GLY A 305 2.52 15.94 -2.42
CA GLY A 305 1.09 15.75 -2.29
C GLY A 305 0.62 15.83 -0.83
N THR A 306 1.37 15.24 0.11
CA THR A 306 1.09 15.38 1.55
C THR A 306 1.17 16.83 2.00
N PHE A 307 2.19 17.57 1.54
CA PHE A 307 2.30 19.00 1.82
C PHE A 307 1.13 19.79 1.21
N LEU A 308 0.73 19.47 -0.01
CA LEU A 308 -0.36 20.14 -0.71
C LEU A 308 -1.73 19.87 -0.07
N MET A 309 -1.91 18.72 0.57
CA MET A 309 -3.11 18.42 1.38
C MET A 309 -3.30 19.39 2.56
N ARG A 310 -2.26 20.13 2.97
CA ARG A 310 -2.38 21.21 3.97
C ARG A 310 -3.23 22.38 3.46
N PHE A 311 -3.20 22.62 2.15
CA PHE A 311 -3.88 23.76 1.51
C PHE A 311 -5.13 23.33 0.74
N ILE A 312 -5.14 22.12 0.18
CA ILE A 312 -6.22 21.60 -0.67
C ILE A 312 -6.89 20.41 0.01
N ALA A 313 -8.22 20.38 -0.01
CA ALA A 313 -8.99 19.25 0.52
C ALA A 313 -8.61 17.92 -0.20
N PRO A 314 -8.41 16.80 0.52
CA PRO A 314 -7.95 15.54 -0.06
C PRO A 314 -8.76 15.01 -1.27
N PRO A 315 -10.11 15.07 -1.28
CA PRO A 315 -10.89 14.65 -2.47
C PRO A 315 -10.64 15.51 -3.71
N LYS A 316 -10.47 16.83 -3.52
CA LYS A 316 -10.17 17.75 -4.62
C LYS A 316 -8.78 17.49 -5.17
N LEU A 317 -7.81 17.24 -4.29
CA LEU A 317 -6.45 16.92 -4.69
C LEU A 317 -6.39 15.57 -5.44
N LEU A 318 -7.13 14.57 -4.96
CA LEU A 318 -7.27 13.29 -5.66
C LEU A 318 -7.84 13.48 -7.08
N ALA A 319 -8.88 14.30 -7.23
CA ALA A 319 -9.48 14.59 -8.53
C ALA A 319 -8.51 15.34 -9.45
N THR A 320 -7.80 16.38 -8.98
CA THR A 320 -6.85 17.10 -9.83
C THR A 320 -5.69 16.21 -10.28
N PHE A 321 -5.17 15.35 -9.40
CA PHE A 321 -4.10 14.42 -9.74
C PHE A 321 -4.59 13.31 -10.69
N ALA A 322 -5.83 12.84 -10.53
CA ALA A 322 -6.45 11.91 -11.48
C ALA A 322 -6.61 12.53 -12.87
N LEU A 323 -7.04 13.78 -12.96
CA LEU A 323 -7.17 14.51 -14.23
C LEU A 323 -5.80 14.73 -14.88
N ALA A 324 -4.78 15.10 -14.09
CA ALA A 324 -3.41 15.21 -14.57
C ALA A 324 -2.91 13.88 -15.15
N ASN A 325 -3.16 12.76 -14.46
CA ASN A 325 -2.79 11.42 -14.96
C ASN A 325 -3.51 11.06 -16.27
N ILE A 326 -4.78 11.42 -16.43
CA ILE A 326 -5.49 11.23 -17.71
C ILE A 326 -4.79 11.98 -18.84
N ALA A 327 -4.45 13.26 -18.61
CA ALA A 327 -3.75 14.08 -19.60
C ALA A 327 -2.36 13.50 -19.94
N MET A 328 -1.60 13.06 -18.93
CA MET A 328 -0.30 12.43 -19.16
C MET A 328 -0.42 11.11 -19.93
N CYS A 329 -1.40 10.25 -19.60
CA CYS A 329 -1.67 9.03 -20.34
C CYS A 329 -2.03 9.30 -21.81
N LEU A 330 -2.81 10.35 -22.09
CA LEU A 330 -3.12 10.75 -23.47
C LEU A 330 -1.85 11.12 -24.25
N VAL A 331 -0.94 11.89 -23.64
CA VAL A 331 0.34 12.27 -24.27
C VAL A 331 1.27 11.05 -24.44
N VAL A 332 1.29 10.13 -23.48
CA VAL A 332 2.03 8.87 -23.60
C VAL A 332 1.52 8.05 -24.79
N ALA A 333 0.19 7.98 -24.95
CA ALA A 333 -0.41 7.23 -26.05
C ALA A 333 -0.07 7.79 -27.45
N GLN A 334 0.24 9.08 -27.56
CA GLN A 334 0.63 9.70 -28.85
C GLN A 334 2.07 9.37 -29.29
N SER A 335 2.91 8.75 -28.44
CA SER A 335 4.28 8.35 -28.78
C SER A 335 5.18 9.43 -29.39
N TRP A 336 5.13 10.67 -28.90
CA TRP A 336 5.96 11.79 -29.40
C TRP A 336 7.44 11.71 -29.02
N GLY A 337 7.93 10.53 -28.60
CA GLY A 337 9.29 10.33 -28.12
C GLY A 337 9.50 10.88 -26.70
N TRP A 338 10.43 11.83 -26.55
CA TRP A 338 10.83 12.39 -25.26
C TRP A 338 9.69 12.99 -24.41
N PRO A 339 8.78 13.80 -24.96
CA PRO A 339 7.64 14.32 -24.19
C PRO A 339 6.78 13.20 -23.60
N SER A 340 6.49 12.15 -24.38
CA SER A 340 5.73 10.99 -23.91
C SER A 340 6.46 10.24 -22.79
N PHE A 341 7.79 10.10 -22.88
CA PHE A 341 8.57 9.46 -21.82
C PHE A 341 8.62 10.29 -20.52
N VAL A 342 8.73 11.62 -20.62
CA VAL A 342 8.66 12.50 -19.45
C VAL A 342 7.26 12.46 -18.82
N CYS A 343 6.20 12.46 -19.65
CA CYS A 343 4.84 12.26 -19.15
C CYS A 343 4.68 10.91 -18.45
N LEU A 344 5.28 9.84 -18.98
CA LEU A 344 5.29 8.52 -18.33
C LEU A 344 5.96 8.59 -16.94
N LEU A 345 7.09 9.29 -16.82
CA LEU A 345 7.75 9.52 -15.53
C LEU A 345 6.85 10.27 -14.54
N LEU A 346 6.17 11.32 -15.02
CA LEU A 346 5.27 12.14 -14.21
C LEU A 346 3.99 11.41 -13.79
N ILE A 347 3.55 10.38 -14.52
CA ILE A 347 2.37 9.59 -14.11
C ILE A 347 2.58 9.02 -12.69
N ASN A 348 3.77 8.51 -12.36
CA ASN A 348 4.02 7.95 -11.02
C ASN A 348 3.98 9.03 -9.94
N PHE A 349 4.40 10.25 -10.27
CA PHE A 349 4.38 11.38 -9.35
C PHE A 349 2.94 11.70 -8.93
N PHE A 350 2.02 11.84 -9.88
CA PHE A 350 0.61 12.11 -9.58
C PHE A 350 -0.13 10.88 -9.05
N PHE A 351 0.29 9.67 -9.43
CA PHE A 351 -0.27 8.43 -8.90
C PHE A 351 -0.04 8.25 -7.39
N SER A 352 1.08 8.78 -6.90
CA SER A 352 1.65 8.51 -5.59
C SER A 352 0.70 8.66 -4.38
N ILE A 353 -0.21 9.65 -4.40
CA ILE A 353 -1.16 9.94 -3.31
C ILE A 353 -2.52 9.25 -3.47
N MET A 354 -2.80 8.61 -4.61
CA MET A 354 -4.14 8.12 -4.93
C MET A 354 -4.55 6.99 -3.99
N PHE A 355 -3.70 5.96 -3.86
CA PHE A 355 -3.94 4.81 -2.98
C PHE A 355 -4.27 5.22 -1.53
N PRO A 356 -3.42 5.97 -0.80
CA PRO A 356 -3.72 6.36 0.59
C PRO A 356 -4.92 7.29 0.70
N THR A 357 -5.16 8.17 -0.27
CA THR A 357 -6.30 9.09 -0.23
C THR A 357 -7.62 8.37 -0.47
N ILE A 358 -7.67 7.46 -1.46
CA ILE A 358 -8.86 6.62 -1.70
C ILE A 358 -9.13 5.74 -0.48
N PHE A 359 -8.08 5.17 0.12
CA PHE A 359 -8.22 4.34 1.31
C PHE A 359 -8.81 5.11 2.48
N SER A 360 -8.25 6.28 2.82
CA SER A 360 -8.71 7.11 3.93
C SER A 360 -10.12 7.66 3.71
N LEU A 361 -10.45 8.08 2.48
CA LEU A 361 -11.82 8.47 2.12
C LEU A 361 -12.80 7.29 2.16
N GLY A 362 -12.34 6.09 1.81
CA GLY A 362 -13.14 4.87 1.80
C GLY A 362 -13.48 4.35 3.19
N ILE A 363 -12.61 4.58 4.19
CA ILE A 363 -12.86 4.19 5.58
C ILE A 363 -13.57 5.28 6.40
N LYS A 364 -13.87 6.45 5.80
CA LYS A 364 -14.42 7.62 6.48
C LYS A 364 -15.85 7.37 7.02
N ASP A 365 -16.09 7.77 8.27
CA ASP A 365 -17.38 7.73 8.96
C ASP A 365 -18.08 6.35 9.02
N LEU A 366 -17.30 5.26 8.94
CA LEU A 366 -17.78 3.88 9.03
C LEU A 366 -17.84 3.33 10.47
N GLY A 367 -17.37 4.10 11.45
CA GLY A 367 -17.46 3.76 12.88
C GLY A 367 -16.94 2.34 13.19
N PRO A 368 -17.73 1.47 13.85
CA PRO A 368 -17.32 0.11 14.23
C PRO A 368 -16.94 -0.80 13.05
N GLN A 369 -17.31 -0.45 11.82
CA GLN A 369 -17.05 -1.27 10.62
C GLN A 369 -15.70 -0.95 9.95
N THR A 370 -14.97 0.07 10.44
CA THR A 370 -13.67 0.52 9.91
C THR A 370 -12.64 -0.61 9.71
N PRO A 371 -12.43 -1.55 10.65
CA PRO A 371 -11.49 -2.66 10.46
C PRO A 371 -11.85 -3.59 9.29
N GLN A 372 -13.14 -3.83 9.09
CA GLN A 372 -13.66 -4.69 8.01
C GLN A 372 -13.59 -3.95 6.66
N ALA A 373 -13.91 -2.65 6.65
CA ALA A 373 -13.76 -1.78 5.50
C ALA A 373 -12.32 -1.75 4.98
N SER A 374 -11.37 -1.50 5.89
CA SER A 374 -9.94 -1.51 5.62
C SER A 374 -9.50 -2.82 4.95
N SER A 375 -9.96 -3.94 5.49
CA SER A 375 -9.63 -5.27 5.01
C SER A 375 -10.14 -5.56 3.60
N VAL A 376 -11.39 -5.17 3.31
CA VAL A 376 -11.98 -5.32 1.97
C VAL A 376 -11.30 -4.37 0.96
N LEU A 377 -10.86 -3.19 1.39
CA LEU A 377 -10.05 -2.29 0.56
C LEU A 377 -8.67 -2.89 0.24
N VAL A 378 -8.03 -3.57 1.19
CA VAL A 378 -6.77 -4.29 0.93
C VAL A 378 -6.96 -5.46 -0.03
N MET A 379 -8.10 -6.16 0.01
CA MET A 379 -8.41 -7.19 -1.00
C MET A 379 -8.47 -6.63 -2.43
N ALA A 380 -8.78 -5.33 -2.59
CA ALA A 380 -8.77 -4.68 -3.90
C ALA A 380 -7.38 -4.67 -4.56
N VAL A 381 -6.30 -4.85 -3.79
CA VAL A 381 -4.92 -4.97 -4.29
C VAL A 381 -4.77 -6.16 -5.26
N ALA A 382 -5.57 -7.21 -5.10
CA ALA A 382 -5.62 -8.33 -6.03
C ALA A 382 -5.96 -7.91 -7.49
N GLY A 383 -6.58 -6.74 -7.69
CA GLY A 383 -6.84 -6.16 -9.01
C GLY A 383 -5.58 -5.85 -9.82
N GLY A 384 -4.44 -5.67 -9.15
CA GLY A 384 -3.13 -5.50 -9.78
C GLY A 384 -2.67 -6.71 -10.61
N ALA A 385 -3.28 -7.88 -10.43
CA ALA A 385 -2.99 -9.08 -11.21
C ALA A 385 -3.72 -9.13 -12.56
N PHE A 386 -4.97 -8.66 -12.58
CA PHE A 386 -5.87 -8.83 -13.71
C PHE A 386 -5.61 -7.82 -14.82
N PHE A 387 -5.27 -6.60 -14.43
CA PHE A 387 -5.15 -5.49 -15.37
C PHE A 387 -3.89 -5.52 -16.25
N PRO A 388 -2.70 -5.93 -15.75
CA PRO A 388 -1.52 -6.12 -16.61
C PRO A 388 -1.74 -7.16 -17.71
N PHE A 389 -2.56 -8.19 -17.46
CA PHE A 389 -2.92 -9.17 -18.49
C PHE A 389 -3.77 -8.54 -19.60
N LEU A 390 -4.75 -7.71 -19.24
CA LEU A 390 -5.58 -6.99 -20.20
C LEU A 390 -4.76 -5.95 -20.99
N MET A 391 -3.90 -5.21 -20.29
CA MET A 391 -3.00 -4.22 -20.90
C MET A 391 -1.98 -4.91 -21.83
N GLY A 392 -1.49 -6.10 -21.47
CA GLY A 392 -0.60 -6.90 -22.31
C GLY A 392 -1.21 -7.36 -23.63
N LYS A 393 -2.50 -7.73 -23.64
CA LYS A 393 -3.21 -8.07 -24.89
C LYS A 393 -3.26 -6.90 -25.87
N ILE A 394 -3.39 -5.68 -25.36
CA ILE A 394 -3.43 -4.45 -26.16
C ILE A 394 -1.99 -4.02 -26.55
N ALA A 395 -1.05 -4.15 -25.62
CA ALA A 395 0.36 -3.83 -25.80
C ALA A 395 1.04 -4.67 -26.88
N ASN A 396 0.56 -5.90 -27.12
CA ASN A 396 1.04 -6.76 -28.23
C ASN A 396 0.82 -6.16 -29.62
N HIS A 397 -0.11 -5.21 -29.77
CA HIS A 397 -0.33 -4.49 -31.02
C HIS A 397 0.34 -3.11 -31.01
N ASP A 398 0.20 -2.37 -29.91
CA ASP A 398 0.94 -1.13 -29.67
C ASP A 398 1.02 -0.82 -28.18
N ILE A 399 2.24 -0.74 -27.63
CA ILE A 399 2.46 -0.40 -26.22
C ILE A 399 1.90 0.99 -25.89
N ALA A 400 1.92 1.94 -26.82
CA ALA A 400 1.39 3.26 -26.56
C ALA A 400 -0.13 3.26 -26.45
N ALA A 401 -0.82 2.47 -27.29
CA ALA A 401 -2.25 2.28 -27.20
C ALA A 401 -2.68 1.59 -25.88
N ALA A 402 -1.79 0.80 -25.27
CA ALA A 402 -2.05 0.19 -23.96
C ALA A 402 -2.28 1.23 -22.85
N TYR A 403 -1.74 2.44 -22.99
CA TYR A 403 -1.94 3.54 -22.03
C TYR A 403 -3.33 4.22 -22.12
N TYR A 404 -4.17 3.89 -23.11
CA TYR A 404 -5.58 4.25 -23.06
C TYR A 404 -6.35 3.51 -21.97
N LEU A 405 -5.89 2.32 -21.56
CA LEU A 405 -6.59 1.50 -20.59
C LEU A 405 -6.54 2.11 -19.16
N PRO A 406 -5.38 2.58 -18.65
CA PRO A 406 -5.32 3.36 -17.40
C PRO A 406 -6.19 4.62 -17.38
N ILE A 407 -6.50 5.23 -18.53
CA ILE A 407 -7.37 6.43 -18.59
C ILE A 407 -8.76 6.13 -18.04
N ILE A 408 -9.32 4.96 -18.34
CA ILE A 408 -10.63 4.54 -17.84
C ILE A 408 -10.59 4.42 -16.31
N CYS A 409 -9.51 3.85 -15.76
CA CYS A 409 -9.29 3.76 -14.32
C CYS A 409 -9.20 5.15 -13.67
N TYR A 410 -8.39 6.05 -14.24
CA TYR A 410 -8.22 7.40 -13.71
C TYR A 410 -9.48 8.26 -13.86
N ALA A 411 -10.27 8.08 -14.92
CA ALA A 411 -11.56 8.75 -15.08
C ALA A 411 -12.54 8.33 -13.98
N PHE A 412 -12.55 7.06 -13.61
CA PHE A 412 -13.34 6.59 -12.48
C PHE A 412 -12.85 7.17 -11.14
N ILE A 413 -11.52 7.20 -10.92
CA ILE A 413 -10.93 7.80 -9.71
C ILE A 413 -11.25 9.31 -9.63
N PHE A 414 -11.24 10.00 -10.77
CA PHE A 414 -11.67 11.40 -10.86
C PHE A 414 -13.13 11.57 -10.43
N LEU A 415 -14.05 10.74 -10.96
CA LEU A 415 -15.45 10.75 -10.56
C LEU A 415 -15.62 10.45 -9.07
N PHE A 416 -14.79 9.56 -8.52
CA PHE A 416 -14.77 9.26 -7.10
C PHE A 416 -14.38 10.48 -6.26
N GLY A 417 -13.24 11.11 -6.56
CA GLY A 417 -12.77 12.31 -5.87
C GLY A 417 -13.70 13.53 -6.04
N ALA A 418 -14.39 13.64 -7.18
CA ALA A 418 -15.26 14.78 -7.48
C ALA A 418 -16.67 14.67 -6.87
N ARG A 419 -17.30 13.48 -6.92
CA ARG A 419 -18.72 13.31 -6.55
C ARG A 419 -19.02 12.12 -5.66
N LEU A 420 -18.31 11.00 -5.80
CA LEU A 420 -18.72 9.74 -5.14
C LEU A 420 -18.13 9.54 -3.73
N TYR A 421 -17.19 10.39 -3.31
CA TYR A 421 -16.60 10.32 -1.95
C TYR A 421 -17.57 10.72 -0.82
N ARG A 422 -18.69 11.39 -1.13
CA ARG A 422 -19.60 11.91 -0.09
C ARG A 422 -20.36 10.76 0.58
N VAL A 423 -20.21 10.68 1.90
CA VAL A 423 -21.08 9.87 2.76
C VAL A 423 -22.49 10.43 2.62
N ARG A 424 -23.41 9.60 2.10
CA ARG A 424 -24.84 9.91 1.98
C ARG A 424 -25.62 9.02 2.92
#